data_AF-A0A7C0UMI8-F1
#
_entry.id   AF-A0A7C0UMI8-F1
#
_cell.length_a   1.000
_cell.length_b   1.000
_cell.length_c   1.000
_cell.angle_alpha   90.00
_cell.angle_beta   90.00
_cell.angle_gamma   90.00
#
_symmetry.space_group_name_H-M   'P 1'
#
loop_
_entity.id
_entity.type
_entity.pdbx_description
1 polymer ?
#
loop_
_entity_poly.entity_id
_entity_poly.type
_entity_poly.pdbx_seq_one_letter_code
_entity_poly.pdbx_strand_id
1 'polypeptide(L)'
;MTTLNKILPPKTSYLEKVLPPGELLKAYYAAHARGIELEWILLNEFGVSREDLLKAKAPYYRCPPVEYDERLPVPPQLIEGLNSDILSMSLWIPLILDNGKIIIASSDPSNLSLLDEVESFMNGREFEIRLALQDDIRWYIQDFLHAPPERLIGSERTNLAFWRNTMAQWRTRLACYRTDLAKARTWLAILRWGLGLVVLSNAFTRIYGSARFASYLYWVMVVSGMVIAGFGLVNYLAIRKSRMSPPKHHTIVEVTSATMQFLEHYHLDDVGTKPRLKSTMLSRLGDFIMNYCTILKPVPASRERTHLARERNVLAAQRSIAACYRTIYARARTGLAFIRTGVIFMSIGIGFIKYFSISFLTLVDILLLISGLLMIIDGTLWYLPSRKEPENLKRVRTMEGSK
;
A
#
# COMPACT_ATOMS: atom_id res chain seq x y z
N MET A 1 -49.79 -20.71 -25.51
CA MET A 1 -49.28 -21.60 -24.44
C MET A 1 -48.98 -23.04 -24.90
N THR A 2 -49.37 -23.48 -26.11
CA THR A 2 -49.34 -24.91 -26.47
C THR A 2 -48.10 -25.39 -27.25
N THR A 3 -47.24 -24.50 -27.75
CA THR A 3 -46.06 -24.86 -28.57
C THR A 3 -44.71 -24.82 -27.82
N LEU A 4 -44.59 -24.01 -26.75
CA LEU A 4 -43.34 -23.87 -25.99
C LEU A 4 -43.05 -25.09 -25.09
N ASN A 5 -44.08 -25.61 -24.42
CA ASN A 5 -43.99 -26.77 -23.51
C ASN A 5 -43.62 -28.08 -24.20
N LYS A 6 -43.62 -28.13 -25.54
CA LYS A 6 -43.25 -29.31 -26.32
C LYS A 6 -41.76 -29.32 -26.71
N ILE A 7 -41.08 -28.18 -26.59
CA ILE A 7 -39.70 -27.96 -27.06
C ILE A 7 -38.75 -27.74 -25.86
N LEU A 8 -39.20 -27.06 -24.81
CA LEU A 8 -38.41 -26.81 -23.60
C LEU A 8 -38.59 -27.96 -22.59
N PRO A 9 -37.51 -28.41 -21.91
CA PRO A 9 -37.62 -29.42 -20.87
C PRO A 9 -38.46 -28.92 -19.68
N PRO A 10 -39.18 -29.81 -18.95
CA PRO A 10 -40.09 -29.41 -17.87
C PRO A 10 -39.40 -28.59 -16.76
N LYS A 11 -38.10 -28.84 -16.54
CA LYS A 11 -37.22 -28.09 -15.64
C LYS A 11 -36.93 -26.64 -16.05
N THR A 12 -37.57 -26.09 -17.09
CA THR A 12 -37.36 -24.69 -17.54
C THR A 12 -38.62 -23.82 -17.48
N SER A 13 -39.74 -24.37 -17.01
CA SER A 13 -41.03 -23.69 -16.91
C SER A 13 -41.01 -22.41 -16.04
N TYR A 14 -40.11 -22.31 -15.07
CA TYR A 14 -39.97 -21.12 -14.22
C TYR A 14 -39.37 -19.91 -14.96
N LEU A 15 -38.66 -20.13 -16.09
CA LEU A 15 -37.99 -19.07 -16.84
C LEU A 15 -38.93 -18.19 -17.65
N GLU A 16 -40.17 -18.63 -17.88
CA GLU A 16 -41.22 -17.84 -18.57
C GLU A 16 -41.57 -16.54 -17.81
N LYS A 17 -41.26 -16.48 -16.51
CA LYS A 17 -41.45 -15.28 -15.68
C LYS A 17 -40.30 -14.27 -15.78
N VAL A 18 -39.16 -14.69 -16.33
CA VAL A 18 -37.91 -13.90 -16.37
C VAL A 18 -37.66 -13.32 -17.76
N LEU A 19 -37.94 -14.09 -18.81
CA LEU A 19 -37.73 -13.70 -20.20
C LEU A 19 -38.98 -14.00 -21.04
N PRO A 20 -39.31 -13.16 -22.05
CA PRO A 20 -40.34 -13.51 -23.02
C PRO A 20 -40.01 -14.82 -23.75
N PRO A 21 -41.03 -15.61 -24.12
CA PRO A 21 -40.85 -16.97 -24.66
C PRO A 21 -40.00 -17.03 -25.93
N GLY A 22 -40.02 -15.97 -26.76
CA GLY A 22 -39.22 -15.89 -27.97
C GLY A 22 -37.72 -15.70 -27.72
N GLU A 23 -37.34 -15.03 -26.63
CA GLU A 23 -35.93 -14.87 -26.24
C GLU A 23 -35.43 -16.10 -25.48
N LEU A 24 -36.29 -16.72 -24.66
CA LEU A 24 -35.98 -17.95 -23.95
C LEU A 24 -35.63 -19.11 -24.90
N LEU A 25 -36.37 -19.24 -26.01
CA LEU A 25 -36.05 -20.20 -27.07
C LEU A 25 -34.67 -19.94 -27.69
N LYS A 26 -34.32 -18.67 -27.95
CA LYS A 26 -33.01 -18.30 -28.49
C LYS A 26 -31.88 -18.66 -27.51
N ALA A 27 -32.07 -18.36 -26.23
CA ALA A 27 -31.12 -18.73 -25.17
C ALA A 27 -30.95 -20.25 -25.09
N TYR A 28 -32.04 -21.00 -25.16
CA TYR A 28 -32.03 -22.47 -25.15
C TYR A 28 -31.28 -23.07 -26.35
N TYR A 29 -31.52 -22.59 -27.57
CA TYR A 29 -30.79 -23.05 -28.74
C TYR A 29 -29.31 -22.68 -28.68
N ALA A 30 -28.97 -21.49 -28.16
CA ALA A 30 -27.57 -21.10 -27.96
C ALA A 30 -26.86 -22.01 -26.94
N ALA A 31 -27.54 -22.38 -25.85
CA ALA A 31 -27.04 -23.31 -24.84
C ALA A 31 -26.75 -24.69 -25.43
N HIS A 32 -27.74 -25.24 -26.14
CA HIS A 32 -27.64 -26.56 -26.73
C HIS A 32 -26.57 -26.62 -27.84
N ALA A 33 -26.51 -25.60 -28.71
CA ALA A 33 -25.53 -25.55 -29.80
C ALA A 33 -24.08 -25.45 -29.32
N ARG A 34 -23.85 -24.84 -28.14
CA ARG A 34 -22.51 -24.63 -27.58
C ARG A 34 -22.14 -25.64 -26.49
N GLY A 35 -23.08 -26.46 -26.03
CA GLY A 35 -22.88 -27.34 -24.88
C GLY A 35 -22.60 -26.57 -23.57
N ILE A 36 -23.12 -25.35 -23.46
CA ILE A 36 -22.95 -24.49 -22.27
C ILE A 36 -24.26 -24.51 -21.48
N GLU A 37 -24.16 -24.38 -20.16
CA GLU A 37 -25.31 -24.30 -19.27
C GLU A 37 -26.23 -23.12 -19.60
N LEU A 38 -27.54 -23.37 -19.65
CA LEU A 38 -28.54 -22.36 -19.97
C LEU A 38 -28.48 -21.17 -18.98
N GLU A 39 -28.22 -21.46 -17.71
CA GLU A 39 -28.05 -20.45 -16.67
C GLU A 39 -26.94 -19.45 -17.00
N TRP A 40 -25.80 -19.92 -17.51
CA TRP A 40 -24.67 -19.06 -17.86
C TRP A 40 -25.02 -18.11 -19.01
N ILE A 41 -25.74 -18.59 -20.03
CA ILE A 41 -26.15 -17.79 -21.19
C ILE A 41 -27.17 -16.72 -20.78
N LEU A 42 -28.12 -17.08 -19.92
CA LEU A 42 -29.11 -16.12 -19.40
C LEU A 42 -28.43 -14.97 -18.65
N LEU A 43 -27.46 -15.28 -17.80
CA LEU A 43 -26.75 -14.28 -17.01
C LEU A 43 -25.80 -13.41 -17.85
N ASN A 44 -25.02 -14.01 -18.76
CA ASN A 44 -23.94 -13.30 -19.45
C ASN A 44 -24.33 -12.68 -20.80
N GLU A 45 -25.23 -13.30 -21.55
CA GLU A 45 -25.60 -12.87 -22.91
C GLU A 45 -26.95 -12.17 -22.96
N PHE A 46 -27.92 -12.64 -22.18
CA PHE A 46 -29.27 -12.06 -22.13
C PHE A 46 -29.45 -11.04 -20.99
N GLY A 47 -28.40 -10.81 -20.18
CA GLY A 47 -28.38 -9.78 -19.15
C GLY A 47 -29.38 -9.99 -18.01
N VAL A 48 -29.83 -11.24 -17.80
CA VAL A 48 -30.72 -11.59 -16.69
C VAL A 48 -29.98 -11.37 -15.38
N SER A 49 -30.61 -10.67 -14.43
CA SER A 49 -30.01 -10.49 -13.12
C SER A 49 -30.03 -11.79 -12.32
N ARG A 50 -29.00 -12.01 -11.49
CA ARG A 50 -28.91 -13.19 -10.61
C ARG A 50 -30.10 -13.28 -9.65
N GLU A 51 -30.52 -12.13 -9.12
CA GLU A 51 -31.65 -12.01 -8.20
C GLU A 51 -32.97 -12.42 -8.87
N ASP A 52 -33.21 -11.99 -10.10
CA ASP A 52 -34.42 -12.36 -10.85
C ASP A 52 -34.45 -13.86 -11.17
N LEU A 53 -33.29 -14.44 -11.51
CA LEU A 53 -33.17 -15.88 -11.75
C LEU A 53 -33.45 -16.71 -10.48
N LEU A 54 -32.89 -16.30 -9.34
CA LEU A 54 -33.13 -16.94 -8.04
C LEU A 54 -34.58 -16.80 -7.60
N LYS A 55 -35.18 -15.60 -7.74
CA LYS A 55 -36.60 -15.36 -7.45
C LYS A 55 -37.52 -16.23 -8.31
N ALA A 56 -37.16 -16.51 -9.55
CA ALA A 56 -37.93 -17.39 -10.41
C ALA A 56 -37.78 -18.88 -10.05
N LYS A 57 -36.55 -19.32 -9.73
CA LYS A 57 -36.25 -20.71 -9.35
C LYS A 57 -36.78 -21.09 -7.96
N ALA A 58 -36.74 -20.20 -6.98
CA ALA A 58 -37.08 -20.51 -5.59
C ALA A 58 -38.51 -21.06 -5.39
N PRO A 59 -39.57 -20.49 -5.99
CA PRO A 59 -40.93 -21.04 -5.93
C PRO A 59 -41.06 -22.40 -6.61
N TYR A 60 -40.29 -22.65 -7.68
CA TYR A 60 -40.34 -23.91 -8.43
C TYR A 60 -39.75 -25.07 -7.60
N TYR A 61 -38.59 -24.85 -6.98
CA TYR A 61 -37.94 -25.85 -6.14
C TYR A 61 -38.43 -25.86 -4.68
N ARG A 62 -39.27 -24.91 -4.28
CA ARG A 62 -39.74 -24.71 -2.89
C ARG A 62 -38.60 -24.62 -1.87
N CYS A 63 -37.47 -24.04 -2.29
CA CYS A 63 -36.27 -23.87 -1.47
C CYS A 63 -35.95 -22.38 -1.33
N PRO A 64 -35.55 -21.90 -0.14
CA PRO A 64 -35.06 -20.52 0.02
C PRO A 64 -33.82 -20.28 -0.85
N PRO A 65 -33.70 -19.12 -1.53
CA PRO A 65 -32.51 -18.79 -2.29
C PRO A 65 -31.36 -18.37 -1.37
N VAL A 66 -30.13 -18.67 -1.77
CA VAL A 66 -28.90 -18.21 -1.13
C VAL A 66 -27.90 -17.77 -2.21
N GLU A 67 -27.24 -16.64 -2.00
CA GLU A 67 -26.19 -16.14 -2.87
C GLU A 67 -24.82 -16.40 -2.26
N TYR A 68 -23.77 -16.34 -3.10
CA TYR A 68 -22.40 -16.39 -2.62
C TYR A 68 -22.06 -15.14 -1.78
N ASP A 69 -21.87 -15.32 -0.47
CA ASP A 69 -21.33 -14.30 0.42
C ASP A 69 -19.95 -14.70 0.95
N GLU A 70 -18.93 -14.01 0.46
CA GLU A 70 -17.54 -14.07 0.91
C GLU A 70 -17.37 -13.90 2.44
N ARG A 71 -18.31 -13.24 3.12
CA ARG A 71 -18.20 -12.96 4.56
C ARG A 71 -18.51 -14.16 5.44
N LEU A 72 -19.09 -15.21 4.89
CA LEU A 72 -19.54 -16.39 5.61
C LEU A 72 -18.63 -17.57 5.26
N PRO A 73 -17.43 -17.67 5.86
CA PRO A 73 -16.57 -18.81 5.65
C PRO A 73 -17.29 -20.06 6.16
N VAL A 74 -17.32 -21.10 5.34
CA VAL A 74 -17.91 -22.38 5.72
C VAL A 74 -17.09 -22.97 6.87
N PRO A 75 -17.71 -23.35 8.00
CA PRO A 75 -17.01 -23.95 9.13
C PRO A 75 -16.19 -25.19 8.72
N PRO A 76 -14.90 -25.31 9.10
CA PRO A 76 -14.03 -26.42 8.67
C PRO A 76 -14.59 -27.81 8.99
N GLN A 77 -15.31 -27.91 10.11
CA GLN A 77 -15.96 -29.13 10.60
C GLN A 77 -17.06 -29.66 9.67
N LEU A 78 -17.62 -28.81 8.80
CA LEU A 78 -18.64 -29.21 7.84
C LEU A 78 -18.05 -29.74 6.53
N ILE A 79 -16.74 -29.63 6.35
CA ILE A 79 -16.08 -29.89 5.07
C ILE A 79 -15.02 -30.99 5.18
N GLU A 80 -14.66 -31.34 6.41
CA GLU A 80 -13.76 -32.45 6.72
C GLU A 80 -14.36 -33.78 6.19
N GLY A 81 -13.66 -34.41 5.23
CA GLY A 81 -14.09 -35.65 4.59
C GLY A 81 -14.80 -35.51 3.25
N LEU A 82 -15.06 -34.29 2.76
CA LEU A 82 -15.61 -34.08 1.42
C LEU A 82 -14.54 -34.17 0.33
N ASN A 83 -14.88 -34.85 -0.77
CA ASN A 83 -14.04 -34.97 -1.94
C ASN A 83 -14.33 -33.83 -2.94
N SER A 84 -13.28 -33.07 -3.29
CA SER A 84 -13.31 -31.93 -4.21
C SER A 84 -13.86 -32.24 -5.59
N ASP A 85 -13.51 -33.41 -6.12
CA ASP A 85 -13.85 -33.80 -7.49
C ASP A 85 -15.32 -34.17 -7.57
N ILE A 86 -15.83 -34.81 -6.52
CA ILE A 86 -17.25 -35.16 -6.39
C ILE A 86 -18.09 -33.90 -6.26
N LEU A 87 -17.72 -32.97 -5.37
CA LEU A 87 -18.46 -31.70 -5.19
C LEU A 87 -18.53 -30.85 -6.46
N SER A 88 -17.46 -30.84 -7.25
CA SER A 88 -17.41 -30.10 -8.51
C SER A 88 -18.36 -30.69 -9.56
N MET A 89 -18.64 -31.99 -9.48
CA MET A 89 -19.60 -32.70 -10.34
C MET A 89 -21.04 -32.59 -9.83
N SER A 90 -21.27 -32.76 -8.53
CA SER A 90 -22.60 -32.77 -7.93
C SER A 90 -23.14 -31.39 -7.53
N LEU A 91 -22.30 -30.35 -7.53
CA LEU A 91 -22.69 -28.93 -7.39
C LEU A 91 -23.52 -28.67 -6.12
N TRP A 92 -23.00 -29.11 -4.99
CA TRP A 92 -23.49 -28.76 -3.67
C TRP A 92 -22.34 -28.48 -2.71
N ILE A 93 -22.62 -27.75 -1.63
CA ILE A 93 -21.66 -27.52 -0.54
C ILE A 93 -22.38 -27.17 0.78
N PRO A 94 -21.96 -27.67 1.93
CA PRO A 94 -22.47 -27.19 3.22
C PRO A 94 -22.00 -25.75 3.46
N LEU A 95 -22.84 -24.92 4.07
CA LEU A 95 -22.57 -23.50 4.30
C LEU A 95 -22.43 -23.15 5.79
N ILE A 96 -23.43 -23.51 6.61
CA ILE A 96 -23.55 -23.02 7.99
C ILE A 96 -24.07 -24.16 8.88
N LEU A 97 -23.58 -24.22 10.12
CA LEU A 97 -24.18 -25.01 11.20
C LEU A 97 -24.95 -24.06 12.11
N ASP A 98 -26.28 -24.16 12.13
CA ASP A 98 -27.16 -23.32 12.94
C ASP A 98 -28.03 -24.20 13.85
N ASN A 99 -27.86 -24.07 15.18
CA ASN A 99 -28.61 -24.81 16.21
C ASN A 99 -28.68 -26.34 16.00
N GLY A 100 -27.63 -26.95 15.42
CA GLY A 100 -27.57 -28.39 15.13
C GLY A 100 -28.11 -28.79 13.76
N LYS A 101 -28.69 -27.85 13.00
CA LYS A 101 -29.14 -28.01 11.62
C LYS A 101 -28.07 -27.48 10.65
N ILE A 102 -27.74 -28.25 9.62
CA ILE A 102 -26.75 -27.84 8.61
C ILE A 102 -27.47 -27.27 7.39
N ILE A 103 -27.08 -26.06 7.00
CA ILE A 103 -27.59 -25.40 5.80
C ILE A 103 -26.67 -25.76 4.63
N ILE A 104 -27.24 -26.26 3.54
CA ILE A 104 -26.54 -26.74 2.35
C ILE A 104 -26.97 -25.89 1.15
N ALA A 105 -26.02 -25.44 0.33
CA ALA A 105 -26.31 -24.85 -0.97
C ALA A 105 -26.29 -25.92 -2.07
N SER A 106 -27.31 -25.91 -2.92
CA SER A 106 -27.43 -26.80 -4.08
C SER A 106 -27.98 -26.06 -5.30
N SER A 107 -27.47 -26.38 -6.50
CA SER A 107 -27.94 -25.78 -7.75
C SER A 107 -29.20 -26.46 -8.29
N ASP A 108 -29.39 -27.73 -7.96
CA ASP A 108 -30.58 -28.51 -8.31
C ASP A 108 -31.04 -29.37 -7.12
N PRO A 109 -31.89 -28.82 -6.24
CA PRO A 109 -32.47 -29.55 -5.10
C PRO A 109 -33.32 -30.76 -5.49
N SER A 110 -33.68 -30.92 -6.77
CA SER A 110 -34.49 -32.04 -7.26
C SER A 110 -33.67 -33.26 -7.69
N ASN A 111 -32.34 -33.17 -7.66
CA ASN A 111 -31.46 -34.26 -8.09
C ASN A 111 -31.36 -35.34 -6.99
N LEU A 112 -31.87 -36.54 -7.26
CA LEU A 112 -31.88 -37.65 -6.30
C LEU A 112 -30.46 -38.08 -5.89
N SER A 113 -29.52 -38.10 -6.83
CA SER A 113 -28.13 -38.47 -6.54
C SER A 113 -27.44 -37.49 -5.59
N LEU A 114 -27.78 -36.20 -5.68
CA LEU A 114 -27.30 -35.17 -4.77
C LEU A 114 -27.87 -35.39 -3.36
N LEU A 115 -29.15 -35.75 -3.26
CA LEU A 115 -29.80 -36.04 -1.98
C LEU A 115 -29.17 -37.25 -1.30
N ASP A 116 -28.90 -38.33 -2.03
CA ASP A 116 -28.24 -39.53 -1.51
C ASP A 116 -26.81 -39.22 -1.00
N GLU A 117 -26.05 -38.40 -1.74
CA GLU A 117 -24.71 -37.94 -1.33
C GLU A 117 -24.76 -37.09 -0.06
N VAL A 118 -25.71 -36.15 0.00
CA VAL A 118 -25.93 -35.29 1.16
C VAL A 118 -26.32 -36.14 2.36
N GLU A 119 -27.26 -37.07 2.23
CA GLU A 119 -27.68 -37.94 3.33
C GLU A 119 -26.55 -38.81 3.86
N SER A 120 -25.74 -39.38 2.96
CA SER A 120 -24.55 -40.16 3.30
C SER A 120 -23.52 -39.33 4.08
N PHE A 121 -23.24 -38.11 3.63
CA PHE A 121 -22.30 -37.22 4.31
C PHE A 121 -22.79 -36.80 5.71
N MET A 122 -24.11 -36.59 5.84
CA MET A 122 -24.71 -35.99 7.01
C MET A 122 -24.86 -36.95 8.20
N ASN A 123 -24.72 -38.27 7.97
CA ASN A 123 -24.72 -39.30 9.02
C ASN A 123 -25.89 -39.13 10.02
N GLY A 124 -27.09 -38.77 9.53
CA GLY A 124 -28.30 -38.61 10.35
C GLY A 124 -28.50 -37.24 11.03
N ARG A 125 -27.70 -36.21 10.70
CA ARG A 125 -27.94 -34.83 11.16
C ARG A 125 -29.06 -34.16 10.37
N GLU A 126 -29.82 -33.28 11.03
CA GLU A 126 -30.84 -32.46 10.36
C GLU A 126 -30.20 -31.46 9.39
N PHE A 127 -30.81 -31.28 8.21
CA PHE A 127 -30.32 -30.38 7.19
C PHE A 127 -31.40 -29.55 6.50
N GLU A 128 -31.00 -28.43 5.94
CA GLU A 128 -31.82 -27.54 5.11
C GLU A 128 -31.13 -27.29 3.78
N ILE A 129 -31.82 -27.56 2.67
CA ILE A 129 -31.30 -27.23 1.34
C ILE A 129 -31.77 -25.82 0.98
N ARG A 130 -30.81 -24.99 0.58
CA ARG A 130 -31.01 -23.68 -0.02
C ARG A 130 -30.54 -23.70 -1.46
N LEU A 131 -31.31 -23.02 -2.30
CA LEU A 131 -31.04 -22.93 -3.72
C LEU A 131 -29.98 -21.86 -3.98
N ALA A 132 -28.88 -22.24 -4.61
CA ALA A 132 -27.87 -21.30 -5.09
C ALA A 132 -27.70 -21.42 -6.61
N LEU A 133 -27.12 -20.39 -7.24
CA LEU A 133 -26.71 -20.49 -8.63
C LEU A 133 -25.50 -21.42 -8.77
N GLN A 134 -25.37 -22.06 -9.93
CA GLN A 134 -24.29 -22.99 -10.20
C GLN A 134 -22.91 -22.30 -10.07
N ASP A 135 -22.82 -21.06 -10.54
CA ASP A 135 -21.63 -20.23 -10.38
C ASP A 135 -21.34 -19.91 -8.89
N ASP A 136 -22.37 -19.67 -8.08
CA ASP A 136 -22.20 -19.37 -6.65
C ASP A 136 -21.61 -20.58 -5.90
N ILE A 137 -22.10 -21.78 -6.21
CA ILE A 137 -21.60 -23.01 -5.60
C ILE A 137 -20.18 -23.31 -6.06
N ARG A 138 -19.89 -23.12 -7.35
CA ARG A 138 -18.51 -23.22 -7.85
C ARG A 138 -17.59 -22.22 -7.17
N TRP A 139 -18.04 -21.01 -6.87
CA TRP A 139 -17.25 -20.05 -6.10
C TRP A 139 -17.05 -20.47 -4.64
N TYR A 140 -18.08 -20.99 -3.96
CA TYR A 140 -17.93 -21.58 -2.63
C TYR A 140 -16.93 -22.74 -2.63
N ILE A 141 -17.01 -23.63 -3.62
CA ILE A 141 -16.09 -24.76 -3.80
C ILE A 141 -14.66 -24.26 -4.08
N GLN A 142 -14.47 -23.30 -4.98
CA GLN A 142 -13.15 -22.75 -5.32
C GLN A 142 -12.48 -22.03 -4.15
N ASP A 143 -13.25 -21.21 -3.41
CA ASP A 143 -12.77 -20.49 -2.23
C ASP A 143 -12.31 -21.49 -1.14
N PHE A 144 -12.95 -22.66 -1.08
CA PHE A 144 -12.56 -23.75 -0.19
C PHE A 144 -11.36 -24.59 -0.71
N LEU A 145 -11.37 -25.01 -1.97
CA LEU A 145 -10.38 -25.95 -2.54
C LEU A 145 -9.00 -25.34 -2.79
N HIS A 146 -8.91 -24.03 -3.04
CA HIS A 146 -7.67 -23.37 -3.47
C HIS A 146 -7.08 -22.39 -2.45
N ALA A 147 -7.70 -22.22 -1.27
CA ALA A 147 -7.16 -21.38 -0.22
C ALA A 147 -6.35 -22.20 0.79
N PRO A 148 -5.01 -22.20 0.76
CA PRO A 148 -4.24 -22.48 1.97
C PRO A 148 -4.74 -21.55 3.10
N PRO A 149 -4.75 -21.96 4.38
CA PRO A 149 -5.32 -21.19 5.50
C PRO A 149 -4.81 -19.74 5.61
N GLU A 150 -3.65 -19.45 5.03
CA GLU A 150 -3.07 -18.11 4.93
C GLU A 150 -3.74 -17.17 3.88
N ARG A 151 -4.54 -17.71 2.94
CA ARG A 151 -5.21 -17.01 1.83
C ARG A 151 -6.74 -16.90 1.95
N LEU A 152 -7.32 -17.25 3.10
CA LEU A 152 -8.74 -16.97 3.37
C LEU A 152 -9.00 -15.47 3.20
N ILE A 153 -9.98 -15.05 2.39
CA ILE A 153 -10.18 -13.64 2.03
C ILE A 153 -10.42 -12.74 3.27
N GLY A 154 -10.94 -13.32 4.36
CA GLY A 154 -11.00 -12.69 5.68
C GLY A 154 -9.61 -12.32 6.24
N SER A 155 -8.64 -13.24 6.17
CA SER A 155 -7.25 -12.99 6.57
C SER A 155 -6.60 -11.93 5.67
N GLU A 156 -6.87 -11.97 4.36
CA GLU A 156 -6.37 -10.98 3.39
C GLU A 156 -6.84 -9.58 3.72
N ARG A 157 -8.12 -9.39 4.06
CA ARG A 157 -8.66 -8.07 4.45
C ARG A 157 -8.04 -7.56 5.75
N THR A 158 -7.83 -8.43 6.74
CA THR A 158 -7.10 -8.06 7.96
C THR A 158 -5.64 -7.73 7.66
N ASN A 159 -4.96 -8.50 6.81
CA ASN A 159 -3.57 -8.26 6.42
C ASN A 159 -3.45 -6.92 5.66
N LEU A 160 -4.36 -6.65 4.72
CA LEU A 160 -4.46 -5.38 4.01
C LEU A 160 -4.79 -4.20 4.95
N ALA A 161 -5.61 -4.40 5.97
CA ALA A 161 -5.93 -3.37 6.97
C ALA A 161 -4.75 -3.10 7.91
N PHE A 162 -4.14 -4.15 8.47
CA PHE A 162 -2.91 -4.09 9.25
C PHE A 162 -1.81 -3.36 8.47
N TRP A 163 -1.74 -3.64 7.17
CA TRP A 163 -0.77 -3.02 6.30
C TRP A 163 -1.01 -1.52 6.09
N ARG A 164 -2.25 -1.10 5.82
CA ARG A 164 -2.61 0.32 5.76
C ARG A 164 -2.24 1.06 7.04
N ASN A 165 -2.49 0.44 8.19
CA ASN A 165 -2.16 1.01 9.50
C ASN A 165 -0.65 1.16 9.65
N THR A 166 0.11 0.14 9.26
CA THR A 166 1.58 0.16 9.25
C THR A 166 2.11 1.28 8.34
N MET A 167 1.59 1.41 7.12
CA MET A 167 1.95 2.49 6.20
C MET A 167 1.60 3.88 6.74
N ALA A 168 0.44 4.02 7.39
CA ALA A 168 0.05 5.28 8.01
C ALA A 168 0.99 5.67 9.16
N GLN A 169 1.37 4.71 10.00
CA GLN A 169 2.34 4.90 11.06
C GLN A 169 3.70 5.34 10.50
N TRP A 170 4.18 4.69 9.43
CA TRP A 170 5.42 5.09 8.76
C TRP A 170 5.35 6.48 8.14
N ARG A 171 4.25 6.83 7.46
CA ARG A 171 4.05 8.20 6.93
C ARG A 171 4.09 9.25 8.03
N THR A 172 3.54 8.93 9.20
CA THR A 172 3.59 9.80 10.39
C THR A 172 5.02 9.95 10.90
N ARG A 173 5.77 8.85 11.04
CA ARG A 173 7.20 8.89 11.39
C ARG A 173 8.02 9.71 10.40
N LEU A 174 7.81 9.53 9.10
CA LEU A 174 8.47 10.30 8.03
C LEU A 174 8.09 11.80 8.08
N ALA A 175 6.89 12.15 8.53
CA ALA A 175 6.51 13.53 8.80
C ALA A 175 7.29 14.10 9.98
N CYS A 176 7.35 13.39 11.12
CA CYS A 176 8.19 13.78 12.26
C CYS A 176 9.65 13.96 11.86
N TYR A 177 10.19 13.07 11.01
CA TYR A 177 11.57 13.17 10.53
C TYR A 177 11.82 14.46 9.74
N ARG A 178 10.86 14.88 8.91
CA ARG A 178 10.96 16.15 8.19
C ARG A 178 10.85 17.35 9.13
N THR A 179 10.06 17.25 10.20
CA THR A 179 10.00 18.31 11.22
C THR A 179 11.32 18.44 11.98
N ASP A 180 11.98 17.32 12.28
CA ASP A 180 13.31 17.33 12.92
C ASP A 180 14.37 17.94 11.99
N LEU A 181 14.35 17.60 10.70
CA LEU A 181 15.21 18.22 9.69
C LEU A 181 14.95 19.72 9.52
N ALA A 182 13.71 20.18 9.72
CA ALA A 182 13.39 21.60 9.77
C ALA A 182 13.97 22.25 11.03
N LYS A 183 13.79 21.63 12.21
CA LYS A 183 14.39 22.09 13.47
C LYS A 183 15.92 22.14 13.41
N ALA A 184 16.56 21.14 12.81
CA ALA A 184 18.02 21.14 12.61
C ALA A 184 18.48 22.37 11.80
N ARG A 185 17.72 22.77 10.77
CA ARG A 185 18.00 24.00 10.01
C ARG A 185 17.76 25.28 10.81
N THR A 186 16.75 25.32 11.68
CA THR A 186 16.54 26.49 12.56
C THR A 186 17.68 26.63 13.56
N TRP A 187 18.14 25.52 14.15
CA TRP A 187 19.29 25.52 15.05
C TRP A 187 20.59 25.86 14.34
N LEU A 188 20.80 25.38 13.11
CA LEU A 188 21.90 25.83 12.26
C LEU A 188 21.80 27.34 11.95
N ALA A 189 20.61 27.88 11.74
CA ALA A 189 20.45 29.31 11.51
C ALA A 189 20.88 30.12 12.76
N ILE A 190 20.51 29.67 13.96
CA ILE A 190 20.93 30.27 15.23
C ILE A 190 22.46 30.17 15.40
N LEU A 191 23.04 28.99 15.17
CA LEU A 191 24.48 28.77 15.19
C LEU A 191 25.20 29.72 14.22
N ARG A 192 24.67 29.86 12.99
CA ARG A 192 25.20 30.77 11.97
C ARG A 192 25.14 32.23 12.40
N TRP A 193 24.05 32.67 13.05
CA TRP A 193 23.97 34.03 13.57
C TRP A 193 24.98 34.28 14.70
N GLY A 194 25.16 33.32 15.61
CA GLY A 194 26.18 33.41 16.67
C GLY A 194 27.60 33.52 16.12
N LEU A 195 27.98 32.62 15.20
CA LEU A 195 29.29 32.66 14.54
C LEU A 195 29.48 33.93 13.67
N GLY A 196 28.42 34.35 12.97
CA GLY A 196 28.44 35.58 12.18
C GLY A 196 28.67 36.83 13.04
N LEU A 197 28.13 36.86 14.25
CA LEU A 197 28.34 37.97 15.18
C LEU A 197 29.78 37.99 15.75
N VAL A 198 30.36 36.82 16.00
CA VAL A 198 31.79 36.67 16.34
C VAL A 198 32.69 37.16 15.20
N VAL A 199 32.37 36.78 13.96
CA VAL A 199 33.08 37.24 12.75
C VAL A 199 32.99 38.75 12.61
N LEU A 200 31.80 39.33 12.77
CA LEU A 200 31.58 40.77 12.65
C LEU A 200 32.34 41.55 13.72
N SER A 201 32.34 41.04 14.95
CA SER A 201 33.12 41.61 16.06
C SER A 201 34.62 41.64 15.73
N ASN A 202 35.15 40.52 15.25
CA ASN A 202 36.56 40.40 14.86
C ASN A 202 36.92 41.32 13.69
N ALA A 203 36.04 41.45 12.68
CA ALA A 203 36.22 42.40 11.59
C ALA A 203 36.26 43.85 12.08
N PHE A 204 35.34 44.22 12.98
CA PHE A 204 35.23 45.57 13.52
C PHE A 204 36.50 45.97 14.28
N THR A 205 37.00 45.11 15.16
CA THR A 205 38.23 45.37 15.93
C THR A 205 39.46 45.55 15.04
N ARG A 206 39.53 44.82 13.92
CA ARG A 206 40.65 44.93 12.97
C ARG A 206 40.60 46.19 12.12
N ILE A 207 39.42 46.76 11.88
CA ILE A 207 39.24 47.99 11.09
C ILE A 207 39.42 49.24 11.95
N TYR A 208 38.84 49.28 13.15
CA TYR A 208 38.77 50.50 13.98
C TYR A 208 39.85 50.61 15.07
N GLY A 209 40.71 49.60 15.24
CA GLY A 209 41.87 49.65 16.14
C GLY A 209 41.54 49.67 17.64
N SER A 210 42.57 49.91 18.47
CA SER A 210 42.57 49.77 19.94
C SER A 210 41.90 50.95 20.71
N ALA A 211 40.78 51.47 20.21
CA ALA A 211 39.99 52.40 21.00
C ALA A 211 39.37 51.64 22.20
N ARG A 212 39.45 52.20 23.42
CA ARG A 212 38.88 51.58 24.64
C ARG A 212 37.40 51.20 24.49
N PHE A 213 36.65 51.97 23.71
CA PHE A 213 35.25 51.68 23.39
C PHE A 213 35.10 50.47 22.45
N ALA A 214 35.98 50.35 21.45
CA ALA A 214 35.97 49.24 20.49
C ALA A 214 36.34 47.90 21.15
N SER A 215 37.27 47.90 22.12
CA SER A 215 37.65 46.68 22.84
C SER A 215 36.55 46.17 23.77
N TYR A 216 35.80 47.06 24.43
CA TYR A 216 34.64 46.66 25.24
C TYR A 216 33.52 46.07 24.37
N LEU A 217 33.17 46.75 23.27
CA LEU A 217 32.15 46.28 22.33
C LEU A 217 32.53 44.92 21.72
N TYR A 218 33.81 44.72 21.40
CA TYR A 218 34.33 43.45 20.90
C TYR A 218 34.01 42.27 21.83
N TRP A 219 34.36 42.39 23.12
CA TRP A 219 34.13 41.32 24.08
C TRP A 219 32.65 41.04 24.31
N VAL A 220 31.81 42.07 24.35
CA VAL A 220 30.35 41.91 24.45
C VAL A 220 29.80 41.15 23.25
N MET A 221 30.23 41.50 22.04
CA MET A 221 29.82 40.79 20.83
C MET A 221 30.36 39.36 20.78
N VAL A 222 31.63 39.13 21.09
CA VAL A 222 32.19 37.76 21.07
C VAL A 222 31.50 36.86 22.09
N VAL A 223 31.27 37.33 23.31
CA VAL A 223 30.60 36.53 24.36
C VAL A 223 29.15 36.25 23.97
N SER A 224 28.39 37.25 23.55
CA SER A 224 27.00 37.05 23.10
C SER A 224 26.92 36.12 21.88
N GLY A 225 27.81 36.29 20.91
CA GLY A 225 27.92 35.43 19.73
C GLY A 225 28.24 33.98 20.08
N MET A 226 29.19 33.76 21.01
CA MET A 226 29.56 32.43 21.49
C MET A 226 28.43 31.76 22.29
N VAL A 227 27.67 32.51 23.08
CA VAL A 227 26.50 31.99 23.81
C VAL A 227 25.41 31.56 22.83
N ILE A 228 25.08 32.40 21.83
CA ILE A 228 24.09 32.08 20.79
C ILE A 228 24.55 30.87 19.97
N ALA A 229 25.83 30.83 19.59
CA ALA A 229 26.42 29.72 18.85
C ALA A 229 26.38 28.42 19.66
N GLY A 230 26.77 28.46 20.94
CA GLY A 230 26.73 27.32 21.85
C GLY A 230 25.31 26.78 22.04
N PHE A 231 24.33 27.66 22.24
CA PHE A 231 22.92 27.28 22.34
C PHE A 231 22.41 26.60 21.06
N GLY A 232 22.75 27.16 19.89
CA GLY A 232 22.45 26.55 18.60
C GLY A 232 23.09 25.17 18.43
N LEU A 233 24.36 25.04 18.82
CA LEU A 233 25.14 23.81 18.70
C LEU A 233 24.60 22.69 19.60
N VAL A 234 24.31 22.97 20.87
CA VAL A 234 23.81 21.95 21.82
C VAL A 234 22.48 21.39 21.35
N ASN A 235 21.54 22.26 20.95
CA ASN A 235 20.24 21.83 20.45
C ASN A 235 20.36 21.07 19.12
N TYR A 236 21.28 21.49 18.25
CA TYR A 236 21.58 20.75 17.03
C TYR A 236 22.14 19.35 17.33
N LEU A 237 23.14 19.26 18.20
CA LEU A 237 23.76 17.99 18.58
C LEU A 237 22.79 17.07 19.32
N ALA A 238 21.86 17.60 20.12
CA ALA A 238 20.78 16.84 20.73
C ALA A 238 19.89 16.16 19.67
N ILE A 239 19.51 16.91 18.62
CA ILE A 239 18.78 16.34 17.47
C ILE A 239 19.65 15.35 16.69
N ARG A 240 20.95 15.62 16.55
CA ARG A 240 21.87 14.72 15.82
C ARG A 240 22.10 13.40 16.58
N LYS A 241 22.22 13.45 17.91
CA LYS A 241 22.45 12.28 18.79
C LYS A 241 21.20 11.41 18.91
N SER A 242 20.01 12.00 19.06
CA SER A 242 18.75 11.24 19.08
C SER A 242 18.48 10.48 17.78
N ARG A 243 19.24 10.78 16.73
CA ARG A 243 19.11 10.20 15.39
C ARG A 243 20.25 9.27 14.98
N MET A 244 21.28 9.06 15.83
CA MET A 244 22.21 7.93 15.68
C MET A 244 21.59 6.59 16.08
N SER A 245 20.38 6.62 16.68
CA SER A 245 19.48 5.48 16.82
C SER A 245 18.34 5.56 15.79
N PRO A 246 18.59 5.57 14.46
CA PRO A 246 17.49 5.32 13.54
C PRO A 246 16.98 3.89 13.81
N PRO A 247 15.67 3.59 13.64
CA PRO A 247 15.27 2.21 13.43
C PRO A 247 16.13 1.72 12.27
N LYS A 248 16.93 0.66 12.52
CA LYS A 248 17.97 0.15 11.61
C LYS A 248 17.46 0.26 10.18
N HIS A 249 18.27 0.81 9.27
CA HIS A 249 17.93 1.12 7.87
C HIS A 249 17.22 -0.01 7.08
N HIS A 250 17.20 -1.22 7.63
CA HIS A 250 16.41 -2.35 7.21
C HIS A 250 14.90 -2.18 7.44
N THR A 251 14.38 -1.61 8.54
CA THR A 251 12.95 -1.78 8.91
C THR A 251 11.95 -1.12 7.96
N ILE A 252 12.24 0.07 7.42
CA ILE A 252 11.34 0.73 6.44
C ILE A 252 11.33 -0.05 5.14
N VAL A 253 12.49 -0.55 4.77
CA VAL A 253 12.76 -1.17 3.48
C VAL A 253 12.26 -2.62 3.49
N GLU A 254 12.38 -3.31 4.62
CA GLU A 254 11.93 -4.67 4.92
C GLU A 254 10.41 -4.74 5.07
N VAL A 255 9.79 -3.76 5.76
CA VAL A 255 8.32 -3.64 5.80
C VAL A 255 7.75 -3.33 4.42
N THR A 256 8.51 -2.68 3.53
CA THR A 256 8.02 -2.42 2.18
C THR A 256 8.43 -3.52 1.17
N SER A 257 9.47 -4.31 1.43
CA SER A 257 9.81 -5.50 0.63
C SER A 257 8.89 -6.68 0.94
N ALA A 258 8.49 -6.88 2.20
CA ALA A 258 7.45 -7.84 2.58
C ALA A 258 6.14 -7.58 1.82
N THR A 259 5.93 -6.34 1.38
CA THR A 259 4.69 -5.93 0.71
C THR A 259 4.76 -6.10 -0.78
N MET A 260 5.98 -6.01 -1.33
CA MET A 260 6.28 -6.50 -2.67
C MET A 260 6.00 -7.99 -2.74
N GLN A 261 6.48 -8.79 -1.78
CA GLN A 261 6.22 -10.22 -1.75
C GLN A 261 4.71 -10.52 -1.69
N PHE A 262 3.96 -9.77 -0.88
CA PHE A 262 2.49 -9.87 -0.88
C PHE A 262 1.89 -9.48 -2.24
N LEU A 263 2.23 -8.30 -2.79
CA LEU A 263 1.71 -7.80 -4.08
C LEU A 263 2.09 -8.67 -5.29
N GLU A 264 3.26 -9.30 -5.26
CA GLU A 264 3.79 -10.19 -6.29
C GLU A 264 2.91 -11.43 -6.47
N HIS A 265 2.29 -11.94 -5.40
CA HIS A 265 1.31 -13.03 -5.46
C HIS A 265 -0.07 -12.61 -6.03
N TYR A 266 -0.32 -11.30 -6.19
CA TYR A 266 -1.57 -10.77 -6.75
C TYR A 266 -1.40 -10.09 -8.11
N HIS A 267 -0.16 -9.96 -8.60
CA HIS A 267 0.07 -9.51 -9.97
C HIS A 267 -0.54 -10.58 -10.89
N LEU A 268 -1.38 -10.15 -11.83
CA LEU A 268 -1.89 -11.07 -12.85
C LEU A 268 -0.68 -11.62 -13.58
N ASP A 269 -0.60 -12.95 -13.67
CA ASP A 269 0.32 -13.62 -14.59
C ASP A 269 0.13 -12.96 -15.97
N ASP A 270 1.21 -12.52 -16.61
CA ASP A 270 1.26 -11.72 -17.86
C ASP A 270 1.08 -10.20 -17.80
N VAL A 271 1.92 -9.50 -17.00
CA VAL A 271 2.33 -8.14 -17.39
C VAL A 271 3.84 -8.09 -17.61
N GLY A 272 4.22 -8.12 -18.90
CA GLY A 272 5.58 -8.26 -19.44
C GLY A 272 6.62 -7.18 -19.09
N THR A 273 6.48 -6.44 -17.99
CA THR A 273 7.52 -5.53 -17.51
C THR A 273 8.28 -6.16 -16.36
N LYS A 274 9.33 -6.93 -16.70
CA LYS A 274 10.35 -7.30 -15.72
C LYS A 274 10.94 -6.01 -15.13
N PRO A 275 10.90 -5.80 -13.80
CA PRO A 275 11.41 -4.59 -13.18
C PRO A 275 12.90 -4.44 -13.50
N ARG A 276 13.31 -3.27 -13.99
CA ARG A 276 14.73 -3.02 -14.28
C ARG A 276 15.50 -3.04 -12.96
N LEU A 277 16.66 -3.70 -12.94
CA LEU A 277 17.58 -3.71 -11.79
C LEU A 277 18.09 -2.30 -11.50
N LYS A 278 17.32 -1.52 -10.73
CA LYS A 278 17.78 -0.23 -10.21
C LYS A 278 18.71 -0.42 -9.01
N SER A 279 19.52 0.60 -8.73
CA SER A 279 20.63 0.57 -7.77
C SER A 279 20.19 0.50 -6.30
N THR A 280 19.01 1.04 -5.95
CA THR A 280 18.53 1.12 -4.56
C THR A 280 17.27 0.29 -4.34
N MET A 281 17.07 -0.22 -3.13
CA MET A 281 15.85 -0.99 -2.83
C MET A 281 14.58 -0.12 -2.93
N LEU A 282 14.66 1.17 -2.58
CA LEU A 282 13.54 2.11 -2.71
C LEU A 282 13.14 2.34 -4.18
N SER A 283 14.12 2.39 -5.09
CA SER A 283 13.84 2.54 -6.52
C SER A 283 13.33 1.26 -7.16
N ARG A 284 13.84 0.09 -6.74
CA ARG A 284 13.26 -1.22 -7.09
C ARG A 284 11.81 -1.29 -6.63
N LEU A 285 11.55 -0.95 -5.38
CA LEU A 285 10.19 -0.90 -4.85
C LEU A 285 9.28 0.03 -5.68
N GLY A 286 9.77 1.21 -6.04
CA GLY A 286 9.04 2.12 -6.93
C GLY A 286 8.69 1.53 -8.29
N ASP A 287 9.52 0.63 -8.83
CA ASP A 287 9.26 -0.04 -10.12
C ASP A 287 8.27 -1.20 -10.01
N PHE A 288 8.21 -1.88 -8.88
CA PHE A 288 7.25 -2.97 -8.67
C PHE A 288 5.85 -2.45 -8.37
N ILE A 289 5.71 -1.23 -7.87
CA ILE A 289 4.39 -0.59 -7.78
C ILE A 289 4.00 -0.11 -9.18
N MET A 290 3.31 -0.98 -9.91
CA MET A 290 2.81 -0.68 -11.26
C MET A 290 1.95 0.61 -11.31
N ASN A 291 1.86 1.20 -12.51
CA ASN A 291 0.89 2.24 -12.83
C ASN A 291 -0.46 1.58 -13.12
N TYR A 292 -1.36 1.45 -12.15
CA TYR A 292 -2.70 0.94 -12.42
C TYR A 292 -3.79 1.87 -11.93
N CYS A 293 -4.66 2.22 -12.87
CA CYS A 293 -6.11 2.05 -12.74
C CYS A 293 -6.43 0.78 -13.56
N THR A 294 -6.53 -0.39 -12.94
CA THR A 294 -6.99 -1.59 -13.65
C THR A 294 -8.52 -1.55 -13.63
N ILE A 295 -9.13 -1.12 -14.74
CA ILE A 295 -10.58 -1.26 -14.92
C ILE A 295 -10.83 -2.73 -15.27
N LEU A 296 -11.15 -3.52 -14.26
CA LEU A 296 -11.67 -4.88 -14.43
C LEU A 296 -13.14 -4.86 -14.01
N LYS A 297 -13.96 -5.66 -14.69
CA LYS A 297 -15.34 -5.96 -14.27
C LYS A 297 -15.27 -7.20 -13.38
N PRO A 298 -15.24 -7.06 -12.04
CA PRO A 298 -15.14 -8.23 -11.17
C PRO A 298 -16.47 -8.99 -11.23
N VAL A 299 -16.43 -10.19 -11.79
CA VAL A 299 -17.48 -11.20 -11.60
C VAL A 299 -16.90 -12.22 -10.62
N PRO A 300 -17.51 -12.46 -9.44
CA PRO A 300 -18.72 -11.87 -8.85
C PRO A 300 -18.57 -10.49 -8.20
N ALA A 301 -19.72 -9.86 -7.89
CA ALA A 301 -19.85 -8.58 -7.20
C ALA A 301 -19.17 -8.53 -5.80
N SER A 302 -19.00 -9.65 -5.11
CA SER A 302 -18.26 -9.72 -3.84
C SER A 302 -16.77 -9.33 -4.00
N ARG A 303 -16.17 -9.66 -5.16
CA ARG A 303 -14.77 -9.31 -5.47
C ARG A 303 -14.56 -7.81 -5.76
N GLU A 304 -15.63 -7.04 -6.02
CA GLU A 304 -15.52 -5.59 -6.22
C GLU A 304 -14.97 -4.88 -4.98
N ARG A 305 -15.41 -5.28 -3.78
CA ARG A 305 -14.92 -4.66 -2.53
C ARG A 305 -13.46 -4.98 -2.28
N THR A 306 -13.04 -6.22 -2.51
CA THR A 306 -11.65 -6.67 -2.33
C THR A 306 -10.75 -6.02 -3.38
N HIS A 307 -11.22 -5.84 -4.61
CA HIS A 307 -10.54 -5.08 -5.66
C HIS A 307 -10.37 -3.60 -5.30
N LEU A 308 -11.44 -2.91 -4.91
CA LEU A 308 -11.37 -1.50 -4.49
C LEU A 308 -10.49 -1.31 -3.26
N ALA A 309 -10.48 -2.27 -2.32
CA ALA A 309 -9.57 -2.28 -1.19
C ALA A 309 -8.11 -2.41 -1.65
N ARG A 310 -7.82 -3.29 -2.61
CA ARG A 310 -6.50 -3.45 -3.23
C ARG A 310 -6.02 -2.15 -3.89
N GLU A 311 -6.83 -1.52 -4.74
CA GLU A 311 -6.45 -0.25 -5.38
C GLU A 311 -6.10 0.84 -4.36
N ARG A 312 -6.92 0.97 -3.30
CA ARG A 312 -6.65 1.91 -2.20
C ARG A 312 -5.31 1.65 -1.52
N ASN A 313 -4.95 0.39 -1.31
CA ASN A 313 -3.68 0.01 -0.68
C ASN A 313 -2.49 0.35 -1.56
N VAL A 314 -2.63 0.21 -2.86
CA VAL A 314 -1.57 0.51 -3.82
C VAL A 314 -1.36 2.01 -3.91
N LEU A 315 -2.45 2.79 -4.00
CA LEU A 315 -2.37 4.24 -3.91
C LEU A 315 -1.76 4.69 -2.56
N ALA A 316 -2.02 3.95 -1.47
CA ALA A 316 -1.38 4.21 -0.18
C ALA A 316 0.13 3.91 -0.21
N ALA A 317 0.54 2.87 -0.93
CA ALA A 317 1.92 2.49 -1.12
C ALA A 317 2.69 3.51 -1.97
N GLN A 318 2.14 3.93 -3.11
CA GLN A 318 2.69 5.01 -3.94
C GLN A 318 2.88 6.30 -3.12
N ARG A 319 1.88 6.69 -2.32
CA ARG A 319 1.97 7.86 -1.42
C ARG A 319 3.07 7.71 -0.37
N SER A 320 3.28 6.51 0.14
CA SER A 320 4.31 6.20 1.14
C SER A 320 5.72 6.27 0.52
N ILE A 321 5.92 5.71 -0.68
CA ILE A 321 7.17 5.84 -1.44
C ILE A 321 7.48 7.31 -1.74
N ALA A 322 6.49 8.07 -2.22
CA ALA A 322 6.66 9.51 -2.46
C ALA A 322 6.96 10.29 -1.17
N ALA A 323 6.46 9.83 -0.01
CA ALA A 323 6.85 10.38 1.29
C ALA A 323 8.33 10.07 1.62
N CYS A 324 8.80 8.84 1.36
CA CYS A 324 10.21 8.47 1.52
C CYS A 324 11.13 9.37 0.68
N TYR A 325 10.88 9.53 -0.61
CA TYR A 325 11.67 10.43 -1.47
C TYR A 325 11.66 11.88 -0.96
N ARG A 326 10.50 12.41 -0.54
CA ARG A 326 10.42 13.74 0.08
C ARG A 326 11.29 13.87 1.34
N THR A 327 11.40 12.81 2.16
CA THR A 327 12.29 12.84 3.32
C THR A 327 13.77 12.79 2.93
N ILE A 328 14.14 12.01 1.92
CA ILE A 328 15.51 11.94 1.40
C ILE A 328 15.92 13.29 0.82
N TYR A 329 15.07 13.95 0.04
CA TYR A 329 15.36 15.29 -0.48
C TYR A 329 15.39 16.36 0.61
N ALA A 330 14.54 16.25 1.64
CA ALA A 330 14.62 17.14 2.80
C ALA A 330 15.96 16.98 3.53
N ARG A 331 16.45 15.74 3.65
CA ARG A 331 17.77 15.40 4.21
C ARG A 331 18.92 15.97 3.37
N ALA A 332 18.83 15.84 2.05
CA ALA A 332 19.80 16.44 1.13
C ALA A 332 19.84 17.97 1.28
N ARG A 333 18.67 18.61 1.38
CA ARG A 333 18.56 20.06 1.58
C ARG A 333 19.19 20.53 2.89
N THR A 334 19.05 19.77 3.99
CA THR A 334 19.75 20.11 5.23
C THR A 334 21.26 19.98 5.05
N GLY A 335 21.74 18.88 4.45
CA GLY A 335 23.17 18.67 4.19
C GLY A 335 23.79 19.78 3.34
N LEU A 336 23.13 20.18 2.24
CA LEU A 336 23.57 21.28 1.40
C LEU A 336 23.58 22.64 2.14
N ALA A 337 22.63 22.87 3.05
CA ALA A 337 22.63 24.07 3.88
C ALA A 337 23.85 24.11 4.82
N PHE A 338 24.19 22.99 5.45
CA PHE A 338 25.39 22.83 6.28
C PHE A 338 26.68 23.06 5.49
N ILE A 339 26.81 22.45 4.31
CA ILE A 339 27.96 22.63 3.43
C ILE A 339 28.11 24.11 3.05
N ARG A 340 27.02 24.76 2.61
CA ARG A 340 27.04 26.18 2.23
C ARG A 340 27.51 27.07 3.37
N THR A 341 26.99 26.88 4.57
CA THR A 341 27.40 27.66 5.74
C THR A 341 28.83 27.36 6.17
N GLY A 342 29.25 26.10 6.10
CA GLY A 342 30.61 25.69 6.45
C GLY A 342 31.64 26.29 5.52
N VAL A 343 31.38 26.31 4.21
CA VAL A 343 32.24 26.95 3.21
C VAL A 343 32.37 28.46 3.50
N ILE A 344 31.27 29.17 3.78
CA ILE A 344 31.31 30.61 4.09
C ILE A 344 32.23 30.88 5.30
N PHE A 345 32.04 30.17 6.41
CA PHE A 345 32.85 30.40 7.62
C PHE A 345 34.31 29.97 7.45
N MET A 346 34.55 28.86 6.75
CA MET A 346 35.92 28.42 6.43
C MET A 346 36.64 29.45 5.54
N SER A 347 35.97 29.97 4.51
CA SER A 347 36.53 31.01 3.64
C SER A 347 36.83 32.31 4.39
N ILE A 348 35.93 32.75 5.28
CA ILE A 348 36.14 33.94 6.11
C ILE A 348 37.34 33.74 7.05
N GLY A 349 37.44 32.58 7.72
CA GLY A 349 38.55 32.27 8.61
C GLY A 349 39.91 32.28 7.89
N ILE A 350 39.98 31.66 6.71
CA ILE A 350 41.18 31.69 5.86
C ILE A 350 41.50 33.13 5.42
N GLY A 351 40.49 33.90 5.01
CA GLY A 351 40.66 35.29 4.59
C GLY A 351 41.23 36.17 5.70
N PHE A 352 40.74 36.01 6.94
CA PHE A 352 41.24 36.75 8.09
C PHE A 352 42.66 36.40 8.48
N ILE A 353 43.04 35.11 8.44
CA ILE A 353 44.42 34.67 8.72
C ILE A 353 45.39 35.20 7.65
N LYS A 354 44.96 35.26 6.39
CA LYS A 354 45.82 35.70 5.29
C LYS A 354 45.98 37.22 5.23
N TYR A 355 44.90 37.96 5.48
CA TYR A 355 44.88 39.42 5.32
C TYR A 355 45.45 40.16 6.53
N PHE A 356 45.29 39.62 7.74
CA PHE A 356 45.76 40.24 8.97
C PHE A 356 46.85 39.38 9.62
N SER A 357 47.95 39.99 10.06
CA SER A 357 49.09 39.30 10.68
C SER A 357 48.70 38.58 12.00
N ILE A 358 49.57 37.66 12.44
CA ILE A 358 49.36 36.84 13.64
C ILE A 358 49.16 37.73 14.87
N SER A 359 47.99 37.58 15.50
CA SER A 359 47.56 38.30 16.71
C SER A 359 46.75 37.36 17.61
N PHE A 360 46.45 37.76 18.85
CA PHE A 360 45.57 37.00 19.75
C PHE A 360 44.19 36.68 19.14
N LEU A 361 43.73 37.49 18.18
CA LEU A 361 42.49 37.29 17.43
C LEU A 361 42.53 36.07 16.48
N THR A 362 43.70 35.50 16.20
CA THR A 362 43.85 34.30 15.35
C THR A 362 43.23 33.05 15.98
N LEU A 363 43.10 32.99 17.31
CA LEU A 363 42.43 31.87 17.99
C LEU A 363 40.95 31.79 17.56
N VAL A 364 40.30 32.93 17.40
CA VAL A 364 38.91 33.02 16.91
C VAL A 364 38.82 32.58 15.46
N ASP A 365 39.80 32.94 14.63
CA ASP A 365 39.84 32.53 13.22
C ASP A 365 40.04 31.02 13.06
N ILE A 366 40.89 30.42 13.90
CA ILE A 366 41.12 28.97 13.94
C ILE A 366 39.84 28.25 14.36
N LEU A 367 39.15 28.73 15.40
CA LEU A 367 37.88 28.17 15.84
C LEU A 367 36.81 28.24 14.74
N LEU A 368 36.77 29.35 14.00
CA LEU A 368 35.88 29.53 12.86
C LEU A 368 36.19 28.54 11.73
N LEU A 369 37.47 28.33 11.43
CA LEU A 369 37.93 27.39 10.41
C LEU A 369 37.56 25.95 10.80
N ILE A 370 37.80 25.54 12.05
CA ILE A 370 37.41 24.23 12.56
C ILE A 370 35.89 24.05 12.51
N SER A 371 35.12 25.05 12.95
CA SER A 371 33.66 25.02 12.88
C SER A 371 33.17 24.88 11.43
N GLY A 372 33.75 25.64 10.49
CA GLY A 372 33.43 25.56 9.06
C GLY A 372 33.70 24.17 8.49
N LEU A 373 34.86 23.58 8.81
CA LEU A 373 35.23 22.23 8.39
C LEU A 373 34.28 21.17 8.95
N LEU A 374 33.94 21.24 10.24
CA LEU A 374 32.98 20.33 10.87
C LEU A 374 31.60 20.41 10.22
N MET A 375 31.13 21.62 9.87
CA MET A 375 29.87 21.81 9.16
C MET A 375 29.89 21.22 7.75
N ILE A 376 31.02 21.29 7.03
CA ILE A 376 31.18 20.65 5.71
C ILE A 376 31.15 19.12 5.85
N ILE A 377 31.90 18.55 6.80
CA ILE A 377 31.92 17.11 7.04
C ILE A 377 30.52 16.62 7.41
N ASP A 378 29.85 17.30 8.32
CA ASP A 378 28.49 16.91 8.70
C ASP A 378 27.49 17.07 7.56
N GLY A 379 27.57 18.18 6.83
CA GLY A 379 26.70 18.42 5.68
C GLY A 379 26.88 17.38 4.57
N THR A 380 28.10 16.90 4.34
CA THR A 380 28.35 15.79 3.39
C THR A 380 27.78 14.47 3.90
N LEU A 381 27.89 14.14 5.19
CA LEU A 381 27.25 12.96 5.79
C LEU A 381 25.71 13.00 5.67
N TRP A 382 25.12 14.19 5.75
CA TRP A 382 23.68 14.37 5.50
C TRP A 382 23.31 14.18 4.02
N TYR A 383 24.17 14.62 3.09
CA TYR A 383 23.93 14.62 1.64
C TYR A 383 24.23 13.29 0.94
N LEU A 384 25.30 12.57 1.30
CA LEU A 384 25.76 11.36 0.59
C LEU A 384 24.67 10.31 0.32
N PRO A 385 23.74 10.02 1.26
CA PRO A 385 22.69 9.04 1.02
C PRO A 385 21.75 9.40 -0.13
N SER A 386 21.49 10.69 -0.40
CA SER A 386 20.56 11.08 -1.48
C SER A 386 21.16 10.87 -2.86
N ARG A 387 22.48 10.82 -2.98
CA ARG A 387 23.17 10.59 -4.27
C ARG A 387 23.04 9.15 -4.76
N LYS A 388 22.71 8.22 -3.86
CA LYS A 388 22.49 6.81 -4.21
C LYS A 388 21.16 6.61 -4.95
N GLU A 389 20.20 7.51 -4.76
CA GLU A 389 18.88 7.42 -5.39
C GLU A 389 18.90 7.97 -6.82
N PRO A 390 18.19 7.34 -7.77
CA PRO A 390 18.15 7.79 -9.16
C PRO A 390 17.48 9.17 -9.29
N GLU A 391 18.10 10.05 -10.09
CA GLU A 391 17.69 11.45 -10.30
C GLU A 391 16.34 11.56 -11.05
N ASN A 392 16.08 10.60 -11.93
CA ASN A 392 14.85 10.51 -12.72
C ASN A 392 13.87 9.54 -12.10
N LEU A 393 13.11 10.00 -11.11
CA LEU A 393 11.79 9.44 -10.86
C LEU A 393 10.94 9.82 -12.07
N LYS A 394 10.83 8.92 -13.06
CA LYS A 394 9.83 9.08 -14.12
C LYS A 394 8.50 9.32 -13.42
N ARG A 395 8.02 10.56 -13.53
CA ARG A 395 6.78 11.00 -12.92
C ARG A 395 5.69 10.11 -13.52
N VAL A 396 4.99 9.38 -12.67
CA VAL A 396 3.83 8.58 -13.08
C VAL A 396 2.73 9.57 -13.49
N ARG A 397 2.70 9.88 -14.79
CA ARG A 397 1.68 10.53 -15.65
C ARG A 397 2.45 11.24 -16.76
N THR A 398 2.19 10.97 -18.03
CA THR A 398 0.88 11.11 -18.68
C THR A 398 0.57 9.90 -19.57
N MET A 399 -0.72 9.54 -19.67
CA MET A 399 -1.26 8.80 -20.81
C MET A 399 -1.20 9.73 -22.04
N GLU A 400 -0.01 10.18 -22.42
CA GLU A 400 0.24 10.87 -23.68
C GLU A 400 0.98 9.89 -24.58
N GLY A 401 0.22 9.20 -25.42
CA GLY A 401 0.80 8.27 -26.39
C GLY A 401 0.10 6.92 -26.45
N SER A 402 -1.22 6.92 -26.59
CA SER A 402 -1.87 5.90 -27.42
C SER A 402 -2.78 6.66 -28.38
N LYS A 403 -2.21 7.01 -29.53
CA LYS A 403 -3.01 7.15 -30.75
C LYS A 403 -3.35 5.75 -31.25
#